data_AF-A0A7Z9F0I4-F1
#
_entry.id   AF-A0A7Z9F0I4-F1
#
_cell.length_a   1.000
_cell.length_b   1.000
_cell.length_c   1.000
_cell.angle_alpha   90.00
_cell.angle_beta   90.00
_cell.angle_gamma   90.00
#
_symmetry.space_group_name_H-M   'P 1'
#
loop_
_entity.id
_entity.type
_entity.pdbx_description
1 polymer ?
#
loop_
_entity_poly.entity_id
_entity_poly.type
_entity_poly.pdbx_seq_one_letter_code
_entity_poly.pdbx_strand_id
1 'polypeptide(L)'
;MPVFDLIPMQEAVVRCALTGKRGEIMEEYFGYVSQLKPGKAGKLSLVEGDTSAAVKRRLGTAAKLKGKQLVVKRVDDDIYFWEAETQKRRGRPRKS
;
A
#
# COMPACT_ATOMS: atom_id res chain seq x y z
N MET A 1 8.23 -24.17 27.38
CA MET A 1 6.97 -23.98 26.62
C MET A 1 6.98 -22.60 25.99
N PRO A 2 6.52 -22.42 24.74
CA PRO A 2 6.34 -21.10 24.16
C PRO A 2 5.20 -20.34 24.86
N VAL A 3 5.31 -19.01 24.94
CA VAL A 3 4.25 -18.12 25.42
C VAL A 3 3.39 -17.71 24.23
N PHE A 4 2.06 -17.74 24.40
CA PHE A 4 1.09 -17.36 23.37
C PHE A 4 0.33 -16.10 23.81
N ASP A 5 0.28 -15.11 22.93
CA ASP A 5 -0.44 -13.85 23.14
C ASP A 5 -1.30 -13.51 21.92
N LEU A 6 -2.48 -12.92 22.17
CA LEU A 6 -3.34 -12.34 21.14
C LEU A 6 -3.07 -10.84 21.02
N ILE A 7 -2.46 -10.44 19.90
CA ILE A 7 -2.25 -9.03 19.55
C ILE A 7 -3.17 -8.61 18.40
N PRO A 8 -3.51 -7.32 18.26
CA PRO A 8 -4.25 -6.81 17.12
C PRO A 8 -3.59 -7.19 15.79
N MET A 9 -4.38 -7.60 14.80
CA MET A 9 -3.87 -8.02 13.49
C MET A 9 -3.03 -6.91 12.81
N GLN A 10 -3.46 -5.65 12.91
CA GLN A 10 -2.71 -4.51 12.38
C GLN A 10 -1.34 -4.40 13.03
N GLU A 11 -1.24 -4.59 14.34
CA GLU A 11 0.02 -4.56 15.06
C GLU A 11 0.95 -5.70 14.61
N ALA A 12 0.41 -6.92 14.48
CA ALA A 12 1.15 -8.06 13.95
C ALA A 12 1.68 -7.80 12.53
N VAL A 13 0.84 -7.27 11.63
CA VAL A 13 1.23 -7.00 10.24
C VAL A 13 2.29 -5.91 10.16
N VAL A 14 2.19 -4.83 10.95
CA VAL A 14 3.21 -3.78 11.00
C VAL A 14 4.53 -4.34 11.53
N ARG A 15 4.50 -5.03 12.68
CA ARG A 15 5.70 -5.64 13.28
C ARG A 15 6.38 -6.62 12.32
N CYS A 16 5.61 -7.43 11.58
CA CYS A 16 6.17 -8.38 10.61
C CYS A 16 6.65 -7.70 9.32
N ALA A 17 5.92 -6.70 8.82
CA ALA A 17 6.27 -6.01 7.57
C ALA A 17 7.50 -5.12 7.70
N LEU A 18 7.79 -4.63 8.91
CA LEU A 18 8.89 -3.71 9.21
C LEU A 18 10.18 -4.40 9.69
N THR A 19 10.35 -5.71 9.44
CA THR A 19 11.56 -6.43 9.88
C THR A 19 12.64 -6.53 8.79
N GLY A 20 13.89 -6.27 9.20
CA GLY A 20 15.09 -6.37 8.35
C GLY A 20 15.06 -5.44 7.13
N LYS A 21 15.83 -5.79 6.09
CA LYS A 21 15.93 -5.00 4.83
C LYS A 21 14.58 -4.76 4.14
N ARG A 22 13.59 -5.64 4.36
CA ARG A 22 12.24 -5.46 3.81
C ARG A 22 11.47 -4.36 4.55
N GLY A 23 11.76 -4.18 5.83
CA GLY A 23 11.14 -3.14 6.64
C GLY A 23 11.60 -1.74 6.25
N GLU A 24 12.90 -1.54 6.06
CA GLU A 24 13.47 -0.26 5.59
C GLU A 24 12.82 0.20 4.28
N ILE A 25 12.74 -0.70 3.29
CA ILE A 25 12.05 -0.42 2.03
C ILE A 25 10.58 -0.08 2.30
N MET A 26 9.91 -0.79 3.20
CA MET A 26 8.49 -0.57 3.46
C MET A 26 8.23 0.78 4.16
N GLU A 27 9.14 1.25 5.01
CA GLU A 27 9.06 2.57 5.66
C GLU A 27 9.04 3.71 4.62
N GLU A 28 9.83 3.62 3.55
CA GLU A 28 9.80 4.60 2.46
C GLU A 28 8.40 4.68 1.84
N TYR A 29 7.79 3.53 1.54
CA TYR A 29 6.45 3.47 0.95
C TYR A 29 5.38 3.97 1.91
N PHE A 30 5.55 3.74 3.23
CA PHE A 30 4.73 4.38 4.25
C PHE A 30 4.85 5.90 4.21
N GLY A 31 6.07 6.42 4.01
CA GLY A 31 6.33 7.84 3.80
C GLY A 31 5.57 8.39 2.60
N TYR A 32 5.70 7.74 1.44
CA TYR A 32 5.02 8.15 0.20
C TYR A 32 3.50 8.22 0.37
N VAL A 33 2.89 7.20 0.97
CA VAL A 33 1.42 7.14 1.17
C VAL A 33 0.95 8.15 2.22
N SER A 34 1.77 8.45 3.24
CA SER A 34 1.43 9.43 4.27
C SER A 34 1.42 10.87 3.73
N GLN A 35 2.25 11.16 2.72
CA GLN A 35 2.34 12.48 2.10
C GLN A 35 1.20 12.77 1.10
N LEU A 36 0.41 11.77 0.71
CA LEU A 36 -0.75 11.96 -0.15
C LEU A 36 -1.79 12.85 0.54
N LYS A 37 -2.09 13.98 -0.11
CA LYS A 37 -3.15 14.91 0.26
C LYS A 37 -4.31 14.78 -0.73
N PRO A 38 -5.55 15.12 -0.31
CA PRO A 38 -6.68 15.19 -1.23
C PRO A 38 -6.36 16.05 -2.46
N GLY A 39 -6.74 15.58 -3.65
CA GLY A 39 -6.46 16.26 -4.92
C GLY A 39 -5.03 16.19 -5.43
N LYS A 40 -4.13 15.43 -4.76
CA LYS A 40 -2.76 15.18 -5.23
C LYS A 40 -2.52 13.70 -5.52
N ALA A 41 -1.69 13.44 -6.52
CA ALA A 41 -1.15 12.13 -6.83
C ALA A 41 0.36 12.08 -6.52
N GLY A 42 0.83 10.92 -6.07
CA GLY A 42 2.24 10.58 -6.06
C GLY A 42 2.66 9.96 -7.39
N LYS A 43 3.93 10.15 -7.73
CA LYS A 43 4.60 9.58 -8.90
C LYS A 43 5.89 8.91 -8.44
N LEU A 44 6.15 7.70 -8.91
CA LEU A 44 7.41 7.00 -8.78
C LEU A 44 7.89 6.58 -10.16
N SER A 45 9.14 6.87 -10.49
CA SER A 45 9.78 6.35 -11.70
C SER A 45 10.49 5.04 -11.36
N LEU A 46 10.27 4.00 -12.16
CA LEU A 46 10.90 2.70 -12.01
C LEU A 46 12.39 2.84 -12.38
N VAL A 47 13.25 2.35 -11.49
CA VAL A 47 14.69 2.27 -11.74
C VAL A 47 15.09 0.85 -12.15
N GLU A 48 16.31 0.70 -12.64
CA GLU A 48 16.82 -0.61 -13.05
C GLU A 48 16.78 -1.61 -11.87
N GLY A 49 16.17 -2.78 -12.10
CA GLY A 49 15.95 -3.81 -11.08
C GLY A 49 14.60 -3.71 -10.34
N ASP A 50 13.85 -2.62 -10.49
CA ASP A 50 12.48 -2.55 -9.98
C ASP A 50 11.49 -3.22 -10.94
N THR A 51 10.53 -3.94 -10.37
CA THR A 51 9.38 -4.44 -11.11
C THR A 51 8.15 -3.66 -10.75
N SER A 52 7.37 -3.26 -11.76
CA SER A 52 6.10 -2.55 -11.53
C SER A 52 5.16 -3.32 -10.59
N ALA A 53 5.20 -4.65 -10.62
CA ALA A 53 4.43 -5.51 -9.73
C ALA A 53 4.88 -5.39 -8.26
N ALA A 54 6.20 -5.33 -7.99
CA ALA A 54 6.72 -5.15 -6.64
C ALA A 54 6.36 -3.78 -6.07
N VAL A 55 6.54 -2.71 -6.85
CA VAL A 55 6.19 -1.34 -6.43
C VAL A 55 4.69 -1.22 -6.13
N LYS A 56 3.83 -1.75 -7.00
CA LYS A 56 2.37 -1.80 -6.77
C LYS A 56 1.99 -2.56 -5.51
N ARG A 57 2.63 -3.72 -5.25
CA ARG A 57 2.38 -4.51 -4.03
C ARG A 57 2.79 -3.75 -2.77
N ARG A 58 3.96 -3.11 -2.75
CA ARG A 58 4.45 -2.31 -1.62
C ARG A 58 3.51 -1.12 -1.34
N LEU A 59 3.13 -0.37 -2.38
CA LEU A 59 2.14 0.72 -2.27
C LEU A 59 0.80 0.23 -1.70
N GLY A 60 0.28 -0.89 -2.20
CA GLY A 60 -0.97 -1.47 -1.73
C GLY A 60 -0.91 -1.91 -0.25
N THR A 61 0.19 -2.53 0.17
CA THR A 61 0.40 -2.91 1.57
C THR A 61 0.51 -1.67 2.48
N ALA A 62 1.25 -0.64 2.06
CA ALA A 62 1.42 0.60 2.83
C ALA A 62 0.08 1.33 3.01
N ALA A 63 -0.71 1.41 1.93
CA ALA A 63 -2.06 1.94 1.96
C ALA A 63 -2.96 1.20 2.94
N LYS A 64 -3.00 -0.14 2.84
CA LYS A 64 -3.81 -0.98 3.72
C LYS A 64 -3.44 -0.77 5.19
N LEU A 65 -2.16 -0.66 5.51
CA LEU A 65 -1.67 -0.43 6.87
C LEU A 65 -1.99 0.98 7.37
N LYS A 66 -2.07 1.98 6.48
CA LYS A 66 -2.52 3.34 6.80
C LYS A 66 -4.05 3.50 6.76
N GLY A 67 -4.80 2.44 6.50
CA GLY A 67 -6.27 2.49 6.37
C GLY A 67 -6.76 3.25 5.13
N LYS A 68 -5.89 3.48 4.14
CA LYS A 68 -6.23 4.17 2.89
C LYS A 68 -6.50 3.16 1.77
N GLN A 69 -7.33 3.55 0.81
CA GLN A 69 -7.41 2.86 -0.48
C GLN A 69 -6.69 3.71 -1.53
N LEU A 70 -5.82 3.09 -2.31
CA LEU A 70 -5.11 3.77 -3.40
C LEU A 70 -5.57 3.25 -4.74
N VAL A 71 -5.72 4.16 -5.69
CA VAL A 71 -5.66 3.82 -7.11
C VAL A 71 -4.19 3.87 -7.52
N VAL A 72 -3.70 2.82 -8.21
CA VAL A 72 -2.32 2.76 -8.70
C VAL A 72 -2.32 2.41 -10.19
N LYS A 73 -1.76 3.30 -11.01
CA LYS A 73 -1.63 3.12 -12.46
C LYS A 73 -0.18 3.19 -12.88
N ARG A 74 0.17 2.45 -13.94
CA ARG A 74 1.48 2.52 -14.59
C ARG A 74 1.28 3.16 -15.97
N VAL A 75 2.18 4.07 -16.33
CA VAL A 75 2.33 4.62 -17.68
C VAL A 75 3.82 4.59 -17.98
N ASP A 76 4.23 3.86 -19.00
CA ASP A 76 5.64 3.63 -19.33
C ASP A 76 6.45 3.15 -18.13
N ASP A 77 7.47 3.89 -17.71
CA ASP A 77 8.30 3.59 -16.54
C ASP A 77 7.86 4.34 -15.28
N ASP A 78 6.73 5.03 -15.34
CA ASP A 78 6.18 5.74 -14.20
C ASP A 78 4.98 5.03 -13.58
N ILE A 79 4.91 5.08 -12.25
CA ILE A 79 3.79 4.65 -11.43
C ILE A 79 3.16 5.89 -10.78
N TYR A 80 1.89 6.10 -11.09
CA TYR A 80 1.06 7.15 -10.52
C TYR A 80 0.10 6.54 -9.51
N PHE A 81 -0.08 7.19 -8.37
CA PHE A 81 -0.97 6.71 -7.32
C PHE A 81 -1.61 7.85 -6.54
N TRP A 82 -2.87 7.68 -6.15
CA TRP A 82 -3.62 8.67 -5.38
C TRP A 82 -4.65 7.98 -4.49
N GLU A 83 -5.12 8.69 -3.48
CA GLU A 83 -6.18 8.22 -2.59
C GLU A 83 -7.47 8.06 -3.40
N ALA A 84 -8.03 6.85 -3.38
CA ALA A 84 -9.32 6.60 -3.99
C ALA A 84 -10.36 7.43 -3.22
N GLU A 85 -11.15 8.24 -3.93
CA GLU A 85 -12.40 8.71 -3.34
C GLU A 85 -13.16 7.49 -2.84
N THR A 86 -13.73 7.58 -1.64
CA THR A 86 -14.42 6.49 -0.95
C THR A 86 -15.61 6.03 -1.79
N GLN A 87 -15.36 5.26 -2.84
CA GLN A 87 -16.38 4.65 -3.65
C GLN A 87 -16.99 3.58 -2.76
N LYS A 88 -18.16 3.92 -2.19
CA LYS A 88 -19.16 2.95 -1.73
C LYS A 88 -19.08 1.78 -2.68
N ARG A 89 -18.73 0.60 -2.15
CA ARG A 89 -18.64 -0.66 -2.89
C ARG A 89 -19.77 -0.70 -3.91
N ARG A 90 -19.47 -0.56 -5.20
CA ARG A 90 -20.46 -0.81 -6.25
C ARG A 90 -20.81 -2.28 -6.13
N GLY A 91 -21.89 -2.56 -5.39
CA GLY A 91 -22.43 -3.89 -5.24
C GLY A 91 -22.71 -4.44 -6.63
N ARG A 92 -22.23 -5.64 -6.89
CA ARG A 92 -22.66 -6.43 -8.05
C ARG A 92 -24.19 -6.42 -8.07
N PRO A 93 -24.87 -5.98 -9.14
CA PRO A 93 -26.32 -6.05 -9.20
C PRO A 93 -26.74 -7.50 -8.95
N ARG A 94 -27.63 -7.72 -7.98
CA ARG A 94 -28.29 -9.01 -7.83
C ARG A 94 -29.08 -9.23 -9.12
N LYS A 95 -28.72 -10.27 -9.85
CA LYS A 95 -29.49 -10.73 -11.02
C LYS A 95 -30.87 -11.13 -10.49
N SER A 96 -31.91 -10.42 -10.94
CA SER A 96 -33.30 -10.79 -10.68
C SER A 96 -33.68 -12.05 -11.47
#